data_AF-A0A5J4V2A2-F1
#
_entry.id   AF-A0A5J4V2A2-F1
#
_cell.length_a   1.000
_cell.length_b   1.000
_cell.length_c   1.000
_cell.angle_alpha   90.00
_cell.angle_beta   90.00
_cell.angle_gamma   90.00
#
_symmetry.space_group_name_H-M   'P 1'
#
loop_
_entity.id
_entity.type
_entity.pdbx_description
1 polymer ?
#
loop_
_entity_poly.entity_id
_entity_poly.type
_entity_poly.pdbx_seq_one_letter_code
_entity_poly.pdbx_strand_id
1 'polypeptide(L)'
;MKVGVLSYKGGQTHESDMFSNKNGSPEFNQFLNFIGSHIQLSGFDGYSGDLDVSDKHLDGHSHNRQIIRDSLGMIMQLSCSNILDQNIINVMRSSELVN
;
A
#
# COMPACT_ATOMS: atom_id res chain seq x y z
N MET A 1 6.58 7.95 -10.30
CA MET A 1 6.15 8.75 -9.14
C MET A 1 5.43 7.83 -8.15
N LYS A 2 5.70 7.95 -6.85
CA LYS A 2 5.06 7.13 -5.81
C LYS A 2 4.35 8.03 -4.81
N VAL A 3 3.14 7.63 -4.39
CA VAL A 3 2.37 8.32 -3.37
C VAL A 3 1.90 7.31 -2.33
N GLY A 4 2.03 7.68 -1.06
CA GLY A 4 1.45 6.93 0.05
C GLY A 4 -0.03 7.28 0.24
N VAL A 5 -0.89 6.27 0.41
CA VAL A 5 -2.31 6.48 0.65
C VAL A 5 -2.70 5.82 1.98
N LEU A 6 -3.13 6.66 2.92
CA LEU A 6 -3.53 6.29 4.27
C LEU A 6 -5.03 6.45 4.43
N SER A 7 -5.72 5.40 4.87
CA SER A 7 -7.14 5.48 5.22
C SER A 7 -7.30 5.87 6.69
N TYR A 8 -8.09 6.91 6.94
CA TYR A 8 -8.55 7.29 8.27
C TYR A 8 -9.88 6.61 8.60
N LYS A 9 -10.02 6.06 9.81
CA LYS A 9 -11.31 5.62 10.36
C LYS A 9 -11.68 6.48 11.57
N GLY A 10 -12.97 6.73 11.74
CA GLY A 10 -13.49 7.62 12.78
C GLY A 10 -12.99 7.24 14.17
N GLY A 11 -12.46 8.24 14.89
CA GLY A 11 -11.95 8.08 16.26
C GLY A 11 -10.49 7.66 16.36
N GLN A 12 -9.81 7.39 15.24
CA GLN A 12 -8.35 7.22 15.26
C GLN A 12 -7.66 8.56 15.55
N THR A 13 -6.65 8.56 16.40
CA THR A 13 -5.87 9.78 16.73
C THR A 13 -4.38 9.58 16.57
N HIS A 14 -3.94 8.33 16.39
CA HIS A 14 -2.53 8.00 16.19
C HIS A 14 -2.33 7.36 14.82
N GLU A 15 -1.24 7.72 14.15
CA GLU A 15 -0.85 7.14 12.86
C GLU A 15 -0.71 5.62 12.95
N SER A 16 -0.22 5.10 14.09
CA SER A 16 -0.15 3.65 14.36
C SER A 16 -1.49 2.95 14.18
N ASP A 17 -2.60 3.61 14.56
CA ASP A 17 -3.94 3.05 14.43
C ASP A 17 -4.36 3.03 12.95
N MET A 18 -4.00 4.09 12.21
CA MET A 18 -4.29 4.20 10.79
C MET A 18 -3.48 3.19 9.96
N PHE A 19 -2.21 2.96 10.30
CA PHE A 19 -1.36 1.91 9.72
C PHE A 19 -1.81 0.50 10.08
N SER A 20 -2.56 0.34 11.18
CA SER A 20 -3.14 -0.95 11.58
C SER A 20 -4.47 -1.27 10.89
N ASN A 21 -4.97 -0.39 10.02
CA ASN A 21 -6.20 -0.62 9.28
C ASN A 21 -6.05 -1.81 8.32
N LYS A 22 -6.81 -2.89 8.53
CA LYS A 22 -6.75 -4.09 7.68
C LYS A 22 -7.51 -3.97 6.35
N ASN A 23 -8.48 -3.07 6.28
CA ASN A 23 -9.36 -2.90 5.13
C ASN A 23 -9.79 -1.43 5.05
N GLY A 24 -9.90 -0.91 3.83
CA GLY A 24 -10.54 0.38 3.54
C GLY A 24 -12.06 0.31 3.58
N SER A 25 -12.72 1.47 3.63
CA SER A 25 -14.18 1.55 3.50
C SER A 25 -14.63 1.25 2.05
N PRO A 26 -15.92 0.93 1.82
CA PRO A 26 -16.45 0.75 0.47
C PRO A 26 -16.21 1.95 -0.45
N GLU A 27 -16.41 3.16 0.07
CA GLU A 27 -16.25 4.42 -0.67
C GLU A 27 -14.77 4.66 -1.00
N PHE A 28 -13.88 4.34 -0.05
CA PHE A 28 -12.44 4.41 -0.29
C PHE A 28 -12.01 3.44 -1.39
N ASN A 29 -12.47 2.18 -1.36
CA ASN A 29 -12.18 1.21 -2.41
C ASN A 29 -12.75 1.65 -3.77
N GLN A 30 -13.94 2.26 -3.80
CA GLN A 30 -14.50 2.83 -5.02
C GLN A 30 -13.64 3.96 -5.59
N PHE A 31 -13.15 4.86 -4.73
CA PHE A 31 -12.23 5.92 -5.12
C PHE A 31 -10.92 5.36 -5.70
N LEU A 32 -10.33 4.35 -5.06
CA LEU A 32 -9.11 3.70 -5.55
C LEU A 32 -9.29 3.06 -6.94
N ASN A 33 -10.42 2.38 -7.15
CA ASN A 33 -10.79 1.80 -8.44
C ASN A 33 -11.05 2.86 -9.52
N PHE A 34 -11.44 4.07 -9.12
CA PHE A 34 -11.66 5.18 -10.05
C PHE A 34 -10.34 5.81 -10.51
N ILE A 35 -9.36 5.96 -9.61
CA ILE A 35 -8.09 6.63 -9.91
C ILE A 35 -7.03 5.70 -10.54
N GLY A 36 -7.23 4.39 -10.51
CA GLY A 36 -6.30 3.45 -11.14
C GLY A 36 -6.73 2.00 -11.05
N SER A 37 -5.81 1.12 -11.42
CA SER A 37 -6.01 -0.34 -11.44
C SER A 37 -5.20 -1.02 -10.35
N HIS A 38 -5.78 -2.06 -9.75
CA HIS A 38 -5.09 -2.93 -8.80
C HIS A 38 -4.06 -3.81 -9.52
N ILE A 39 -2.82 -3.78 -9.06
CA ILE A 39 -1.72 -4.61 -9.56
C ILE A 39 -1.21 -5.51 -8.44
N GLN A 40 -1.15 -6.81 -8.71
CA GLN A 40 -0.48 -7.79 -7.84
C GLN A 40 1.03 -7.59 -7.95
N LEU A 41 1.72 -7.43 -6.83
CA LEU A 41 3.18 -7.24 -6.84
C LEU A 41 3.96 -8.54 -7.02
N SER A 42 3.40 -9.68 -6.60
CA SER A 42 4.04 -10.97 -6.78
C SER A 42 4.29 -11.26 -8.26
N GLY A 43 5.56 -11.43 -8.63
CA GLY A 43 5.96 -11.69 -10.01
C GLY A 43 5.81 -10.49 -10.95
N PHE A 44 5.58 -9.28 -10.42
CA PHE A 44 5.47 -8.07 -11.23
C PHE A 44 6.83 -7.65 -11.79
N ASP A 45 6.90 -7.46 -13.11
CA ASP A 45 8.12 -7.14 -13.85
C ASP A 45 8.26 -5.63 -14.19
N GLY A 46 7.26 -4.82 -13.82
CA GLY A 46 7.27 -3.37 -13.99
C GLY A 46 7.92 -2.62 -12.81
N TYR A 47 8.05 -1.29 -12.95
CA TYR A 47 8.48 -0.44 -11.84
C TYR A 47 7.51 -0.58 -10.65
N SER A 48 8.01 -1.06 -9.51
CA SER A 48 7.23 -1.34 -8.31
C SER A 48 7.32 -0.24 -7.23
N GLY A 49 8.07 0.83 -7.47
CA GLY A 49 8.24 1.90 -6.48
C GLY A 49 9.01 1.46 -5.23
N ASP A 50 10.02 0.61 -5.42
CA ASP A 50 10.85 -0.03 -4.39
C ASP A 50 10.09 -1.01 -3.49
N LEU A 51 8.92 -1.46 -3.95
CA LEU A 51 8.18 -2.52 -3.27
C LEU A 51 8.71 -3.89 -3.68
N ASP A 52 8.73 -4.79 -2.70
CA ASP A 52 9.13 -6.16 -2.89
C ASP A 52 8.12 -6.89 -3.80
N VAL A 53 8.64 -7.39 -4.92
CA VAL A 53 7.90 -8.17 -5.94
C VAL A 53 8.15 -9.68 -5.79
N SER A 54 8.97 -10.08 -4.83
CA SER A 54 9.28 -11.48 -4.61
C SER A 54 8.06 -12.22 -4.03
N ASP A 55 7.77 -13.37 -4.62
CA ASP A 55 6.67 -14.25 -4.20
C ASP A 55 7.05 -15.10 -2.96
N LYS A 56 8.30 -15.01 -2.50
CA LYS A 56 8.89 -15.87 -1.48
C LYS A 56 9.40 -15.05 -0.31
N HIS A 57 8.59 -14.96 0.73
CA HIS A 57 9.07 -14.56 2.04
C HIS A 57 9.60 -15.80 2.79
N LEU A 58 10.66 -15.60 3.58
CA LEU A 58 11.36 -16.67 4.32
C LEU A 58 10.48 -17.33 5.41
N ASP A 59 9.34 -16.72 5.74
CA ASP A 59 8.38 -17.21 6.73
C ASP A 59 7.34 -18.21 6.16
N GLY A 60 7.36 -18.46 4.84
CA GLY A 60 6.43 -19.38 4.18
C GLY A 60 5.02 -18.81 3.97
N HIS A 61 4.77 -17.53 4.27
CA HIS A 61 3.50 -16.86 4.01
C HIS A 61 3.52 -16.14 2.66
N SER A 62 2.52 -16.41 1.81
CA SER A 62 2.32 -15.66 0.56
C SER A 62 1.79 -14.27 0.91
N HIS A 63 2.59 -13.25 0.59
CA HIS A 63 2.23 -11.86 0.82
C HIS A 63 1.40 -11.35 -0.35
N ASN A 64 0.07 -11.32 -0.20
CA ASN A 64 -0.83 -10.82 -1.23
C ASN A 64 -0.82 -9.27 -1.28
N ARG A 65 0.30 -8.69 -1.70
CA ARG A 65 0.50 -7.25 -1.79
C ARG A 65 -0.05 -6.70 -3.11
N GLN A 66 -0.81 -5.62 -2.99
CA GLN A 66 -1.37 -4.90 -4.12
C GLN A 66 -1.07 -3.40 -4.02
N ILE A 67 -0.86 -2.78 -5.18
CA ILE A 67 -0.77 -1.33 -5.38
C ILE A 67 -1.87 -0.87 -6.33
N ILE A 68 -2.15 0.44 -6.33
CA ILE A 68 -2.91 1.07 -7.42
C ILE A 68 -1.94 1.74 -8.37
N ARG A 69 -2.13 1.51 -9.67
CA ARG A 69 -1.38 2.20 -10.72
C ARG A 69 -2.33 2.94 -11.64
N ASP A 70 -2.05 4.22 -11.90
CA ASP A 70 -2.81 5.02 -12.85
C ASP A 70 -2.26 4.88 -14.29
N SER A 71 -2.94 5.53 -15.25
CA SER A 71 -2.54 5.52 -16.66
C SER A 71 -1.23 6.27 -16.96
N LEU A 72 -0.80 7.15 -16.06
CA LEU A 72 0.44 7.93 -16.16
C LEU A 72 1.64 7.21 -15.52
N GLY A 73 1.40 6.07 -14.86
CA GLY A 73 2.43 5.29 -14.16
C GLY A 73 2.74 5.76 -12.74
N MET A 74 1.87 6.57 -12.13
CA MET A 74 1.90 6.82 -10.69
C MET A 74 1.53 5.54 -9.94
N ILE A 75 2.31 5.23 -8.90
CA ILE A 75 2.10 4.10 -8.01
C ILE A 75 1.57 4.63 -6.68
N MET A 76 0.47 4.04 -6.20
CA MET A 76 -0.11 4.35 -4.91
C MET A 76 0.03 3.15 -4.00
N GLN A 77 0.72 3.36 -2.89
CA GLN A 77 0.97 2.35 -1.88
C GLN A 77 -0.04 2.52 -0.75
N LEU A 78 -0.85 1.48 -0.52
CA LEU A 78 -1.96 1.52 0.42
C LEU A 78 -1.51 1.06 1.82
N SER A 79 -1.92 1.77 2.86
CA SER A 79 -1.67 1.36 4.26
C SER A 79 -2.45 0.11 4.67
N CYS A 80 -3.56 -0.20 3.97
CA CYS A 80 -4.54 -1.19 4.38
C CYS A 80 -4.67 -2.41 3.44
N SER A 81 -3.71 -2.66 2.55
CA SER A 81 -3.68 -3.91 1.80
C SER A 81 -3.35 -5.03 2.79
N ASN A 82 -4.14 -6.12 2.79
CA ASN A 82 -3.95 -7.27 3.67
C ASN A 82 -2.52 -7.84 3.58
N ILE A 83 -1.65 -7.34 4.44
CA ILE A 83 -0.62 -7.99 5.25
C ILE A 83 0.24 -6.87 5.86
N LEU A 84 0.43 -6.97 7.17
CA LEU A 84 1.30 -6.13 7.98
C LEU A 84 2.77 -6.34 7.55
N ASP A 85 3.17 -5.82 6.39
CA ASP A 85 4.57 -5.73 6.04
C ASP A 85 5.12 -4.47 6.72
N GLN A 86 5.94 -4.65 7.76
CA GLN A 86 6.59 -3.52 8.43
C GLN A 86 7.40 -2.65 7.45
N ASN A 87 7.81 -3.20 6.29
CA ASN A 87 8.46 -2.42 5.25
C ASN A 87 7.53 -1.40 4.58
N ILE A 88 6.23 -1.68 4.44
CA ILE A 88 5.26 -0.70 3.91
C ILE A 88 5.12 0.48 4.87
N ILE A 89 5.02 0.20 6.16
CA ILE A 89 4.97 1.21 7.23
C ILE A 89 6.28 2.01 7.24
N ASN A 90 7.43 1.35 7.13
CA ASN A 90 8.74 2.00 7.12
C ASN A 90 8.96 2.87 5.87
N VAL A 91 8.48 2.44 4.70
CA VAL A 91 8.53 3.23 3.47
C VAL A 91 7.63 4.46 3.57
N MET A 92 6.39 4.31 4.07
CA MET A 92 5.48 5.44 4.31
C MET A 92 6.05 6.44 5.33
N ARG A 93 6.62 5.95 6.43
CA ARG A 93 7.33 6.78 7.43
C ARG A 93 8.58 7.44 6.87
N SER A 94 9.30 6.77 5.97
CA SER A 94 10.49 7.35 5.33
C SER A 94 10.13 8.47 4.35
N SER A 95 8.96 8.43 3.72
CA SER A 95 8.45 9.54 2.89
C SER A 95 7.96 10.74 3.71
N GLU A 96 7.79 10.60 5.03
CA GLU A 96 7.49 11.70 5.96
C GLU A 96 8.76 12.33 6.57
N LEU A 97 9.95 11.81 6.26
CA LEU A 97 11.23 12.44 6.65
C LEU A 97 11.74 13.39 5.56
N VAL A 98 11.06 14.54 5.41
CA VAL A 98 11.71 15.81 5.05
C VAL A 98 11.15 16.90 5.96
N ASN A 99 11.74 16.99 7.15
CA ASN A 99 12.14 18.24 7.79
C ASN A 99 13.33 17.96 8.72
#